data_AF-A0A4R1KH32-F1
#
_entry.id   AF-A0A4R1KH32-F1
#
_cell.length_a   1.000
_cell.length_b   1.000
_cell.length_c   1.000
_cell.angle_alpha   90.00
_cell.angle_beta   90.00
_cell.angle_gamma   90.00
#
_symmetry.space_group_name_H-M   'P 1'
#
loop_
_entity.id
_entity.type
_entity.pdbx_description
1 polymer ?
#
loop_
_entity_poly.entity_id
_entity_poly.type
_entity_poly.pdbx_seq_one_letter_code
_entity_poly.pdbx_strand_id
1 'polypeptide(L)'
;MNPVNIEANLRYPLLRYSMERYHCLPQQLSSDQYQQLMAQLQKAQLIEQRVAKQSQSEISSGQIKCALNQLVGLFESKDDYKKARHYLHLDESLLRKSLAQTLKADAVLVEISASVSEPSNDELMLFYQEHPEQFEQAERVTLSHILRITDDTQEQSRLENLLPWMESLADELSQHPDRFADKALHYSECPSALNEGKLGTLTRGQLYPALEQVAFKLNESQMSRPVESPMGLHILCCEAHHPSQKLSFESIRDKLFEQLLTARQKQAQRQFIKKVLS
;
A
#
# COMPACT_ATOMS: atom_id res chain seq x y z
N MET A 1 8.73 30.60 -5.25
CA MET A 1 9.37 30.58 -6.59
C MET A 1 8.41 31.20 -7.59
N ASN A 2 8.91 32.02 -8.52
CA ASN A 2 8.09 32.84 -9.41
C ASN A 2 7.66 32.00 -10.64
N PRO A 3 6.36 31.79 -10.91
CA PRO A 3 5.84 30.91 -11.99
C PRO A 3 6.02 31.47 -13.40
N VAL A 4 6.72 32.60 -13.55
CA VAL A 4 6.74 33.45 -14.75
C VAL A 4 7.39 32.78 -15.98
N ASN A 5 8.09 31.65 -15.82
CA ASN A 5 8.83 31.01 -16.92
C ASN A 5 8.46 29.55 -17.22
N ILE A 6 7.24 29.12 -16.85
CA ILE A 6 6.74 27.78 -17.16
C ILE A 6 6.05 27.78 -18.52
N GLU A 7 6.47 26.88 -19.41
CA GLU A 7 5.85 26.68 -20.72
C GLU A 7 4.34 26.40 -20.59
N ALA A 8 3.53 26.94 -21.52
CA ALA A 8 2.07 26.90 -21.43
C ALA A 8 1.50 25.46 -21.37
N ASN A 9 2.12 24.54 -22.09
CA ASN A 9 1.82 23.10 -22.10
C ASN A 9 2.08 22.41 -20.74
N LEU A 10 2.91 22.96 -19.86
CA LEU A 10 3.26 22.35 -18.56
C LEU A 10 2.44 22.89 -17.39
N ARG A 11 1.70 24.00 -17.59
CA ARG A 11 0.89 24.63 -16.53
C ARG A 11 -0.22 23.71 -16.00
N TYR A 12 -1.01 23.12 -16.88
CA TYR A 12 -2.06 22.18 -16.47
C TYR A 12 -1.48 20.87 -15.87
N PRO A 13 -0.49 20.20 -16.48
CA PRO A 13 0.16 19.05 -15.86
C PRO A 13 0.74 19.36 -14.48
N LEU A 14 1.39 20.52 -14.29
CA LEU A 14 1.88 20.93 -12.98
C LEU A 14 0.75 21.00 -11.96
N LEU A 15 -0.35 21.68 -12.30
CA LEU A 15 -1.54 21.74 -11.44
C LEU A 15 -2.04 20.34 -11.06
N ARG A 16 -2.26 19.49 -12.06
CA ARG A 16 -2.81 18.15 -11.89
C ARG A 16 -1.93 17.28 -11.00
N TYR A 17 -0.65 17.16 -11.32
CA TYR A 17 0.26 16.29 -10.58
C TYR A 17 0.60 16.81 -9.17
N SER A 18 0.62 18.14 -8.95
CA SER A 18 0.73 18.69 -7.58
C SER A 18 -0.40 18.21 -6.69
N MET A 19 -1.64 18.27 -7.20
CA MET A 19 -2.83 17.85 -6.46
C MET A 19 -2.90 16.33 -6.27
N GLU A 20 -2.61 15.55 -7.32
CA GLU A 20 -2.69 14.07 -7.29
C GLU A 20 -1.62 13.42 -6.41
N ARG A 21 -0.39 13.96 -6.43
CA ARG A 21 0.77 13.31 -5.77
C ARG A 21 1.13 13.91 -4.43
N TYR A 22 1.04 15.23 -4.29
CA TYR A 22 1.49 15.95 -3.10
C TYR A 22 0.33 16.55 -2.31
N HIS A 23 -0.90 16.43 -2.82
CA HIS A 23 -2.12 16.97 -2.19
C HIS A 23 -1.98 18.45 -1.81
N CYS A 24 -1.25 19.22 -2.62
CA CYS A 24 -0.98 20.63 -2.36
C CYS A 24 -1.03 21.46 -3.64
N LEU A 25 -1.18 22.77 -3.49
CA LEU A 25 -1.16 23.71 -4.60
C LEU A 25 0.26 23.81 -5.19
N PRO A 26 0.42 24.09 -6.49
CA PRO A 26 1.74 24.24 -7.13
C PRO A 26 2.68 25.24 -6.43
N GLN A 27 2.12 26.29 -5.86
CA GLN A 27 2.85 27.33 -5.11
C GLN A 27 3.37 26.87 -3.74
N GLN A 28 2.89 25.75 -3.22
CA GLN A 28 3.26 25.16 -1.93
C GLN A 28 4.33 24.07 -2.07
N LEU A 29 4.71 23.70 -3.30
CA LEU A 29 5.78 22.72 -3.52
C LEU A 29 7.12 23.26 -2.99
N SER A 30 7.89 22.38 -2.35
CA SER A 30 9.29 22.68 -2.02
C SER A 30 10.13 22.78 -3.30
N SER A 31 11.30 23.42 -3.22
CA SER A 31 12.21 23.54 -4.36
C SER A 31 12.60 22.19 -4.95
N ASP A 32 12.87 21.19 -4.10
CA ASP A 32 13.25 19.84 -4.52
C ASP A 32 12.06 19.11 -5.17
N GLN A 33 10.89 19.15 -4.54
CA GLN A 33 9.66 18.57 -5.11
C GLN A 33 9.34 19.16 -6.48
N TYR A 34 9.46 20.49 -6.62
CA TYR A 34 9.24 21.17 -7.88
C TYR A 34 10.23 20.73 -8.96
N GLN A 35 11.53 20.69 -8.67
CA GLN A 35 12.55 20.27 -9.64
C GLN A 35 12.35 18.83 -10.11
N GLN A 36 12.10 17.91 -9.18
CA GLN A 36 11.82 16.51 -9.50
C GLN A 36 10.56 16.35 -10.35
N LEU A 37 9.50 17.07 -9.99
CA LEU A 37 8.23 17.03 -10.72
C LEU A 37 8.40 17.59 -12.14
N MET A 38 9.05 18.74 -12.30
CA MET A 38 9.25 19.37 -13.61
C MET A 38 10.03 18.49 -14.58
N ALA A 39 11.09 17.82 -14.13
CA ALA A 39 11.85 16.88 -14.96
C ALA A 39 10.97 15.71 -15.45
N GLN A 40 10.07 15.22 -14.60
CA GLN A 40 9.13 14.16 -14.95
C GLN A 40 8.03 14.65 -15.92
N LEU A 41 7.50 15.86 -15.68
CA LEU A 41 6.41 16.44 -16.48
C LEU A 41 6.82 16.71 -17.92
N GLN A 42 8.05 17.16 -18.18
CA GLN A 42 8.52 17.38 -19.55
C GLN A 42 8.47 16.10 -20.38
N LYS A 43 8.98 14.99 -19.84
CA LYS A 43 8.95 13.69 -20.49
C LYS A 43 7.52 13.16 -20.63
N ALA A 44 6.71 13.26 -19.57
CA ALA A 44 5.33 12.82 -19.57
C ALA A 44 4.49 13.58 -20.61
N GLN A 45 4.67 14.90 -20.71
CA GLN A 45 3.93 15.74 -21.64
C GLN A 45 4.31 15.45 -23.10
N LEU A 46 5.57 15.15 -23.38
CA LEU A 46 5.97 14.69 -24.72
C LEU A 46 5.25 13.39 -25.10
N ILE A 47 5.20 12.43 -24.18
CA ILE A 47 4.50 11.15 -24.39
C ILE A 47 3.01 11.41 -24.64
N GLU A 48 2.36 12.15 -23.75
CA GLU A 48 0.93 12.46 -23.84
C GLU A 48 0.60 13.14 -25.18
N GLN A 49 1.38 14.13 -25.59
CA GLN A 49 1.19 14.79 -26.89
C GLN A 49 1.31 13.82 -28.07
N ARG A 50 2.31 12.94 -28.04
CA ARG A 50 2.54 11.99 -29.13
C ARG A 50 1.45 10.91 -29.19
N VAL A 51 0.98 10.44 -28.04
CA VAL A 51 -0.12 9.48 -27.91
C VAL A 51 -1.44 10.12 -28.34
N ALA A 52 -1.75 11.32 -27.85
CA ALA A 52 -2.97 12.05 -28.22
C ALA A 52 -3.10 12.32 -29.73
N LYS A 53 -1.97 12.49 -30.44
CA LYS A 53 -1.95 12.64 -31.90
C LYS A 53 -2.36 11.38 -32.67
N GLN A 54 -2.30 10.20 -32.03
CA GLN A 54 -2.76 8.95 -32.63
C GLN A 54 -4.28 8.76 -32.47
N SER A 55 -4.93 9.59 -31.65
CA SER A 55 -6.37 9.49 -31.41
C SER A 55 -7.16 9.87 -32.66
N GLN A 56 -8.02 8.96 -33.10
CA GLN A 56 -8.99 9.21 -34.18
C GLN A 56 -10.28 9.86 -33.66
N SER A 57 -10.49 9.85 -32.34
CA SER A 57 -11.71 10.30 -31.69
C SER A 57 -11.68 11.81 -31.42
N GLU A 58 -12.82 12.47 -31.69
CA GLU A 58 -13.05 13.83 -31.24
C GLU A 58 -13.61 13.83 -29.81
N ILE A 59 -13.01 14.64 -28.94
CA ILE A 59 -13.48 14.79 -27.56
C ILE A 59 -14.60 15.83 -27.55
N SER A 60 -15.77 15.41 -27.07
CA SER A 60 -16.95 16.26 -26.96
C SER A 60 -16.80 17.31 -25.85
N SER A 61 -17.55 18.41 -25.97
CA SER A 61 -17.62 19.44 -24.92
C SER A 61 -18.15 18.90 -23.59
N GLY A 62 -19.02 17.88 -23.63
CA GLY A 62 -19.52 17.18 -22.45
C GLY A 62 -18.42 16.43 -21.68
N GLN A 63 -17.52 15.73 -22.38
CA GLN A 63 -16.38 15.04 -21.77
C GLN A 63 -15.41 16.03 -21.13
N ILE A 64 -15.11 17.15 -21.80
CA ILE A 64 -14.26 18.21 -21.26
C ILE A 64 -14.89 18.81 -20.00
N LYS A 65 -16.21 19.05 -20.00
CA LYS A 65 -16.93 19.55 -18.82
C LYS A 65 -16.88 18.56 -17.65
N CYS A 66 -16.99 17.26 -17.92
CA CYS A 66 -16.86 16.22 -16.91
C CYS A 66 -15.45 16.21 -16.29
N ALA A 67 -14.41 16.19 -17.13
CA ALA A 67 -13.02 16.24 -16.67
C ALA A 67 -12.69 17.53 -15.89
N LEU A 68 -13.26 18.66 -16.29
CA LEU A 68 -13.15 19.92 -15.56
C LEU A 68 -13.79 19.82 -14.17
N ASN A 69 -14.97 19.22 -14.05
CA ASN A 69 -15.63 19.02 -12.76
C ASN A 69 -14.83 18.09 -11.85
N GLN A 70 -14.26 17.02 -12.39
CA GLN A 70 -13.37 16.11 -11.65
C GLN A 70 -12.13 16.85 -11.13
N LEU A 71 -11.48 17.65 -11.99
CA LEU A 71 -10.34 18.48 -11.60
C LEU A 71 -10.71 19.43 -10.46
N VAL A 72 -11.83 20.15 -10.58
CA VAL A 72 -12.29 21.08 -9.53
C VAL A 72 -12.61 20.34 -8.22
N GLY A 73 -13.08 19.10 -8.30
CA GLY A 73 -13.34 18.25 -7.14
C GLY A 73 -12.09 17.82 -6.37
N LEU A 74 -10.89 17.97 -6.94
CA LEU A 74 -9.63 17.71 -6.24
C LEU A 74 -9.26 18.82 -5.24
N PHE A 75 -9.91 19.99 -5.31
CA PHE A 75 -9.60 21.13 -4.46
C PHE A 75 -10.54 21.18 -3.25
N GLU A 76 -9.99 21.54 -2.08
CA GLU A 76 -10.78 21.75 -0.85
C GLU A 76 -11.84 22.84 -1.03
N SER A 77 -11.50 23.89 -1.80
CA SER A 77 -12.41 24.99 -2.10
C SER A 77 -12.31 25.47 -3.54
N LYS A 78 -13.40 26.07 -4.04
CA LYS A 78 -13.42 26.77 -5.33
C LYS A 78 -12.44 27.96 -5.35
N ASP A 79 -12.11 28.51 -4.19
CA ASP A 79 -11.18 29.64 -4.07
C ASP A 79 -9.74 29.17 -4.32
N ASP A 80 -9.35 28.00 -3.80
CA ASP A 80 -8.02 27.45 -4.01
C ASP A 80 -7.78 27.06 -5.47
N TYR A 81 -8.81 26.52 -6.13
CA TYR A 81 -8.79 26.32 -7.59
C TYR A 81 -8.53 27.63 -8.35
N LYS A 82 -9.21 28.73 -7.97
CA LYS A 82 -9.02 30.04 -8.59
C LYS A 82 -7.61 30.59 -8.34
N LYS A 83 -7.11 30.48 -7.11
CA LYS A 83 -5.73 30.89 -6.75
C LYS A 83 -4.71 30.14 -7.59
N ALA A 84 -4.84 28.81 -7.69
CA ALA A 84 -3.92 27.98 -8.46
C ALA A 84 -3.94 28.31 -9.95
N ARG A 85 -5.13 28.54 -10.53
CA ARG A 85 -5.26 28.98 -11.93
C ARG A 85 -4.65 30.35 -12.17
N HIS A 86 -4.86 31.29 -11.24
CA HIS A 86 -4.27 32.62 -11.34
C HIS A 86 -2.75 32.57 -11.26
N TYR A 87 -2.22 31.83 -10.28
CA TYR A 87 -0.78 31.62 -10.09
C TYR A 87 -0.10 31.03 -11.34
N LEU A 88 -0.76 30.07 -12.00
CA LEU A 88 -0.22 29.44 -13.21
C LEU A 88 -0.53 30.19 -14.51
N HIS A 89 -1.28 31.30 -14.48
CA HIS A 89 -1.82 31.94 -15.68
C HIS A 89 -2.52 30.93 -16.62
N LEU A 90 -3.37 30.07 -16.04
CA LEU A 90 -4.09 29.01 -16.75
C LEU A 90 -5.49 29.49 -17.15
N ASP A 91 -5.57 30.09 -18.34
CA ASP A 91 -6.84 30.55 -18.91
C ASP A 91 -7.74 29.36 -19.32
N GLU A 92 -9.01 29.67 -19.57
CA GLU A 92 -10.04 28.66 -19.86
C GLU A 92 -9.80 27.95 -21.21
N SER A 93 -9.28 28.66 -22.21
CA SER A 93 -8.99 28.09 -23.53
C SER A 93 -7.83 27.09 -23.45
N LEU A 94 -6.75 27.49 -22.78
CA LEU A 94 -5.59 26.63 -22.54
C LEU A 94 -5.97 25.40 -21.71
N LEU A 95 -6.74 25.58 -20.63
CA LEU A 95 -7.20 24.47 -19.79
C LEU A 95 -8.03 23.47 -20.58
N ARG A 96 -9.01 23.95 -21.36
CA ARG A 96 -9.85 23.06 -22.20
C ARG A 96 -9.02 22.32 -23.24
N LYS A 97 -8.05 22.99 -23.86
CA LYS A 97 -7.13 22.37 -24.82
C LYS A 97 -6.28 21.28 -24.16
N SER A 98 -5.72 21.55 -22.99
CA SER A 98 -4.94 20.56 -22.24
C SER A 98 -5.79 19.37 -21.81
N LEU A 99 -7.00 19.61 -21.27
CA LEU A 99 -7.94 18.54 -20.91
C LEU A 99 -8.32 17.68 -22.11
N ALA A 100 -8.64 18.29 -23.25
CA ALA A 100 -8.96 17.56 -24.48
C ALA A 100 -7.77 16.70 -24.94
N GLN A 101 -6.54 17.20 -24.81
CA GLN A 101 -5.33 16.44 -25.15
C GLN A 101 -5.14 15.23 -24.24
N THR A 102 -5.28 15.41 -22.92
CA THR A 102 -5.20 14.31 -21.94
C THR A 102 -6.25 13.26 -22.22
N LEU A 103 -7.50 13.67 -22.44
CA LEU A 103 -8.60 12.75 -22.77
C LEU A 103 -8.37 11.99 -24.08
N LYS A 104 -7.77 12.60 -25.09
CA LYS A 104 -7.36 11.92 -26.32
C LYS A 104 -6.29 10.86 -26.05
N ALA A 105 -5.29 11.20 -25.24
CA ALA A 105 -4.24 10.26 -24.89
C ALA A 105 -4.80 9.06 -24.12
N ASP A 106 -5.65 9.32 -23.13
CA ASP A 106 -6.32 8.29 -22.32
C ASP A 106 -7.20 7.39 -23.19
N ALA A 107 -7.98 7.96 -24.11
CA ALA A 107 -8.81 7.19 -25.04
C ALA A 107 -7.98 6.22 -25.89
N VAL A 108 -6.83 6.66 -26.41
CA VAL A 108 -5.92 5.80 -27.17
C VAL A 108 -5.37 4.68 -26.28
N LEU A 109 -4.91 4.99 -25.07
CA LEU A 109 -4.37 3.97 -24.17
C LEU A 109 -5.43 2.96 -23.73
N VAL A 110 -6.68 3.38 -23.56
CA VAL A 110 -7.83 2.51 -23.28
C VAL A 110 -8.13 1.59 -24.48
N GLU A 111 -8.12 2.12 -25.69
CA GLU A 111 -8.31 1.32 -26.91
C GLU A 111 -7.20 0.27 -27.09
N ILE A 112 -5.94 0.66 -26.86
CA ILE A 112 -4.81 -0.28 -26.86
C ILE A 112 -5.02 -1.37 -25.80
N SER A 113 -5.43 -1.02 -24.58
CA SER A 113 -5.73 -2.03 -23.54
C SER A 113 -6.89 -2.95 -23.92
N ALA A 114 -7.94 -2.42 -24.55
CA ALA A 114 -9.11 -3.20 -24.98
C ALA A 114 -8.80 -4.14 -26.15
N SER A 115 -7.75 -3.84 -26.95
CA SER A 115 -7.32 -4.68 -28.06
C SER A 115 -6.51 -5.92 -27.63
N VAL A 116 -6.11 -6.00 -26.36
CA VAL A 116 -5.32 -7.11 -25.83
C VAL A 116 -6.20 -8.35 -25.62
N SER A 117 -5.71 -9.51 -26.04
CA SER A 117 -6.39 -10.78 -25.81
C SER A 117 -6.39 -11.18 -24.34
N GLU A 118 -7.53 -11.66 -23.87
CA GLU A 118 -7.71 -12.20 -22.54
C GLU A 118 -6.78 -13.42 -22.30
N PRO A 119 -6.24 -13.58 -21.08
CA PRO A 119 -5.53 -14.80 -20.68
C PRO A 119 -6.44 -16.03 -20.79
N SER A 120 -5.97 -17.05 -21.49
CA SER A 120 -6.65 -18.34 -21.55
C SER A 120 -6.47 -19.12 -20.24
N ASN A 121 -7.35 -20.08 -19.97
CA ASN A 121 -7.23 -20.96 -18.80
C ASN A 121 -5.90 -21.73 -18.79
N ASP A 122 -5.39 -22.14 -19.96
CA ASP A 122 -4.12 -22.87 -20.07
C ASP A 122 -2.93 -21.99 -19.65
N GLU A 123 -2.95 -20.70 -20.02
CA GLU A 123 -1.92 -19.75 -19.60
C GLU A 123 -1.99 -19.45 -18.10
N LEU A 124 -3.19 -19.36 -17.53
CA LEU A 124 -3.38 -19.21 -16.08
C LEU A 124 -2.83 -20.44 -15.34
N MET A 125 -3.14 -21.64 -15.83
CA MET A 125 -2.66 -22.88 -15.25
C MET A 125 -1.13 -23.00 -15.35
N LEU A 126 -0.56 -22.68 -16.51
CA LEU A 126 0.88 -22.67 -16.70
C LEU A 126 1.57 -21.70 -15.73
N PHE A 127 1.06 -20.47 -15.62
CA PHE A 127 1.61 -19.47 -14.70
C PHE A 127 1.53 -19.94 -13.23
N TYR A 128 0.42 -20.59 -12.83
CA TYR A 128 0.28 -21.16 -11.50
C TYR A 128 1.31 -22.26 -11.22
N GLN A 129 1.60 -23.09 -12.21
CA GLN A 129 2.57 -24.19 -12.10
C GLN A 129 4.03 -23.73 -12.15
N GLU A 130 4.33 -22.67 -12.90
CA GLU A 130 5.69 -22.12 -13.04
C GLU A 130 6.11 -21.23 -11.85
N HIS A 131 5.13 -20.70 -11.10
CA HIS A 131 5.37 -19.80 -9.96
C HIS A 131 4.70 -20.24 -8.66
N PRO A 132 4.89 -21.51 -8.21
CA PRO A 132 4.20 -22.04 -7.03
C PRO A 132 4.47 -21.21 -5.76
N GLU A 133 5.67 -20.64 -5.63
CA GLU A 133 6.08 -19.80 -4.51
C GLU A 133 5.26 -18.51 -4.37
N GLN A 134 4.67 -18.00 -5.46
CA GLN A 134 3.82 -16.80 -5.42
C GLN A 134 2.42 -17.11 -4.89
N PHE A 135 2.05 -18.39 -4.86
CA PHE A 135 0.73 -18.87 -4.46
C PHE A 135 0.76 -19.66 -3.16
N GLU A 136 1.86 -19.54 -2.42
CA GLU A 136 1.96 -20.02 -1.05
C GLU A 136 1.51 -18.91 -0.09
N GLN A 137 0.50 -19.23 0.69
CA GLN A 137 0.17 -18.44 1.85
C GLN A 137 1.16 -18.80 2.95
N ALA A 138 1.95 -17.83 3.37
CA ALA A 138 2.88 -18.01 4.47
C ALA A 138 2.14 -18.39 5.77
N GLU A 139 2.82 -19.17 6.60
CA GLU A 139 2.38 -19.50 7.96
C GLU A 139 2.16 -18.21 8.76
N ARG A 140 1.05 -18.15 9.51
CA ARG A 140 0.69 -17.02 10.36
C ARG A 140 0.16 -17.51 11.69
N VAL A 141 0.38 -16.73 12.74
CA VAL A 141 -0.14 -16.98 14.08
C VAL A 141 -0.87 -15.76 14.58
N THR A 142 -2.04 -15.94 15.19
CA THR A 142 -2.76 -14.88 15.88
C THR A 142 -2.40 -14.97 17.35
N LEU A 143 -1.76 -13.91 17.87
CA LEU A 143 -1.18 -13.93 19.20
C LEU A 143 -1.74 -12.85 20.11
N SER A 144 -1.73 -13.17 21.40
CA SER A 144 -1.80 -12.22 22.50
C SER A 144 -0.60 -12.43 23.42
N HIS A 145 -0.18 -11.41 24.15
CA HIS A 145 0.97 -11.51 25.05
C HIS A 145 0.83 -10.72 26.37
N ILE A 146 1.57 -11.16 27.38
CA ILE A 146 1.84 -10.43 28.61
C ILE A 146 3.34 -10.16 28.65
N LEU A 147 3.73 -8.88 28.73
CA LEU A 147 5.12 -8.46 28.82
C LEU A 147 5.43 -7.92 30.22
N ARG A 148 6.55 -8.35 30.80
CA ARG A 148 7.18 -7.71 31.96
C ARG A 148 8.53 -7.15 31.55
N ILE A 149 8.67 -5.84 31.59
CA ILE A 149 9.87 -5.14 31.14
C ILE A 149 11.00 -5.40 32.15
N THR A 150 12.18 -5.72 31.63
CA THR A 150 13.41 -5.82 32.43
C THR A 150 14.45 -4.89 31.83
N ASP A 151 15.00 -3.99 32.63
CA ASP A 151 16.03 -3.05 32.16
C ASP A 151 17.42 -3.71 32.32
N ASP A 152 18.34 -3.43 31.39
CA ASP A 152 19.75 -3.89 31.43
C ASP A 152 20.49 -3.44 32.71
N THR A 153 19.94 -2.47 33.44
CA THR A 153 20.49 -1.93 34.69
C THR A 153 19.92 -2.60 35.95
N GLN A 154 18.96 -3.51 35.84
CA GLN A 154 18.31 -4.12 36.99
C GLN A 154 19.15 -5.30 37.53
N GLU A 155 19.35 -5.29 38.85
CA GLU A 155 20.05 -6.33 39.60
C GLU A 155 19.52 -7.72 39.22
N GLN A 156 20.43 -8.68 38.99
CA GLN A 156 20.15 -10.10 38.76
C GLN A 156 19.07 -10.66 39.71
N SER A 157 18.99 -10.13 40.94
CA SER A 157 17.99 -10.43 41.98
C SER A 157 16.52 -10.21 41.57
N ARG A 158 16.23 -9.26 40.66
CA ARG A 158 14.85 -8.99 40.22
C ARG A 158 14.40 -9.99 39.15
N LEU A 159 15.30 -10.41 38.27
CA LEU A 159 15.06 -11.51 37.32
C LEU A 159 14.84 -12.85 38.06
N GLU A 160 15.61 -13.10 39.13
CA GLU A 160 15.48 -14.30 39.98
C GLU A 160 14.09 -14.46 40.61
N ASN A 161 13.41 -13.34 40.93
CA ASN A 161 12.05 -13.38 41.49
C ASN A 161 10.95 -13.26 40.42
N LEU A 162 11.23 -12.59 39.30
CA LEU A 162 10.26 -12.36 38.23
C LEU A 162 9.98 -13.64 37.44
N LEU A 163 11.03 -14.42 37.12
CA LEU A 163 10.87 -15.63 36.31
C LEU A 163 9.95 -16.67 36.99
N PRO A 164 10.14 -17.05 38.27
CA PRO A 164 9.23 -17.98 38.95
C PRO A 164 7.79 -17.46 39.04
N TRP A 165 7.61 -16.14 39.20
CA TRP A 165 6.28 -15.53 39.20
C TRP A 165 5.61 -15.64 37.83
N MET A 166 6.35 -15.38 36.74
CA MET A 166 5.83 -15.53 35.38
C MET A 166 5.57 -17.00 35.02
N GLU A 167 6.37 -17.93 35.53
CA GLU A 167 6.11 -19.37 35.37
C GLU A 167 4.80 -19.77 36.05
N SER A 168 4.59 -19.33 37.28
CA SER A 168 3.34 -19.55 38.02
C SER A 168 2.13 -18.93 37.29
N LEU A 169 2.28 -17.71 36.75
CA LEU A 169 1.24 -17.07 35.96
C LEU A 169 0.95 -17.86 34.66
N ALA A 170 1.98 -18.37 33.98
CA ALA A 170 1.81 -19.19 32.79
C ALA A 170 1.10 -20.53 33.11
N ASP A 171 1.40 -21.15 34.25
CA ASP A 171 0.72 -22.36 34.71
C ASP A 171 -0.76 -22.09 35.06
N GLU A 172 -1.07 -20.97 35.73
CA GLU A 172 -2.45 -20.53 35.99
C GLU A 172 -3.21 -20.32 34.66
N LEU A 173 -2.61 -19.59 33.72
CA LEU A 173 -3.21 -19.26 32.44
C LEU A 173 -3.37 -20.48 31.52
N SER A 174 -2.53 -21.49 31.68
CA SER A 174 -2.67 -22.76 30.96
C SER A 174 -3.89 -23.56 31.44
N GLN A 175 -4.28 -23.41 32.71
CA GLN A 175 -5.48 -24.05 33.28
C GLN A 175 -6.75 -23.20 33.08
N HIS A 176 -6.60 -21.88 33.01
CA HIS A 176 -7.68 -20.91 32.84
C HIS A 176 -7.37 -19.88 31.73
N PRO A 177 -7.37 -20.29 30.44
CA PRO A 177 -7.03 -19.41 29.33
C PRO A 177 -7.97 -18.20 29.18
N ASP A 178 -9.21 -18.33 29.63
CA ASP A 178 -10.23 -17.28 29.65
C ASP A 178 -9.82 -16.05 30.48
N ARG A 179 -8.89 -16.22 31.43
CA ARG A 179 -8.37 -15.13 32.27
C ARG A 179 -7.24 -14.34 31.60
N PHE A 180 -6.78 -14.73 30.42
CA PHE A 180 -5.62 -14.10 29.79
C PHE A 180 -5.82 -12.61 29.57
N ALA A 181 -6.97 -12.21 29.03
CA ALA A 181 -7.31 -10.82 28.78
C ALA A 181 -7.22 -9.97 30.05
N ASP A 182 -7.81 -10.46 31.16
CA ASP A 182 -7.79 -9.78 32.45
C ASP A 182 -6.36 -9.70 33.01
N LYS A 183 -5.61 -10.79 32.97
CA LYS A 183 -4.22 -10.81 33.46
C LYS A 183 -3.32 -9.92 32.61
N ALA A 184 -3.53 -9.86 31.30
CA ALA A 184 -2.82 -8.96 30.40
C ALA A 184 -3.10 -7.50 30.77
N LEU A 185 -4.37 -7.13 30.98
CA LEU A 185 -4.75 -5.78 31.38
C LEU A 185 -4.11 -5.35 32.72
N HIS A 186 -4.01 -6.27 33.69
CA HIS A 186 -3.50 -5.94 35.03
C HIS A 186 -1.97 -6.00 35.14
N TYR A 187 -1.32 -6.89 34.40
CA TYR A 187 0.09 -7.22 34.63
C TYR A 187 1.02 -6.92 33.46
N SER A 188 0.50 -6.79 32.23
CA SER A 188 1.33 -6.52 31.06
C SER A 188 1.77 -5.05 31.04
N GLU A 189 3.05 -4.83 30.78
CA GLU A 189 3.68 -3.52 30.61
C GLU A 189 3.77 -3.11 29.12
N CYS A 190 3.15 -3.87 28.22
CA CYS A 190 3.00 -3.51 26.81
C CYS A 190 1.73 -2.66 26.59
N PRO A 191 1.74 -1.65 25.69
CA PRO A 191 0.51 -0.93 25.30
C PRO A 191 -0.63 -1.83 24.81
N SER A 192 -0.33 -3.04 24.30
CA SER A 192 -1.32 -4.04 23.90
C SER A 192 -2.22 -4.50 25.06
N ALA A 193 -1.82 -4.30 26.32
CA ALA A 193 -2.61 -4.60 27.51
C ALA A 193 -4.02 -3.97 27.48
N LEU A 194 -4.12 -2.76 26.94
CA LEU A 194 -5.40 -2.05 26.76
C LEU A 194 -6.33 -2.72 25.73
N ASN A 195 -5.76 -3.55 24.87
CA ASN A 195 -6.47 -4.38 23.90
C ASN A 195 -6.35 -5.86 24.28
N GLU A 196 -6.47 -6.17 25.57
CA GLU A 196 -6.47 -7.54 26.10
C GLU A 196 -5.17 -8.32 25.82
N GLY A 197 -4.07 -7.61 25.55
CA GLY A 197 -2.77 -8.20 25.19
C GLY A 197 -2.64 -8.56 23.71
N LYS A 198 -3.62 -8.23 22.85
CA LYS A 198 -3.66 -8.66 21.44
C LYS A 198 -2.55 -8.04 20.60
N LEU A 199 -1.80 -8.89 19.93
CA LEU A 199 -0.85 -8.55 18.87
C LEU A 199 -1.45 -8.70 17.47
N GLY A 200 -2.53 -9.49 17.34
CA GLY A 200 -3.18 -9.77 16.06
C GLY A 200 -2.48 -10.90 15.29
N THR A 201 -2.79 -11.02 14.00
CA THR A 201 -2.22 -12.04 13.11
C THR A 201 -0.88 -11.60 12.56
N LEU A 202 0.16 -12.38 12.87
CA LEU A 202 1.55 -12.07 12.53
C LEU A 202 2.13 -13.13 11.57
N THR A 203 3.02 -12.68 10.69
CA THR A 203 3.91 -13.52 9.87
C THR A 203 5.31 -13.55 10.49
N ARG A 204 6.14 -14.50 10.04
CA ARG A 204 7.57 -14.52 10.38
C ARG A 204 8.24 -13.20 9.99
N GLY A 205 9.23 -12.79 10.77
CA GLY A 205 9.95 -11.52 10.67
C GLY A 205 9.33 -10.35 11.45
N GLN A 206 8.18 -10.54 12.10
CA GLN A 206 7.48 -9.47 12.83
C GLN A 206 7.69 -9.49 14.35
N LEU A 207 8.33 -10.53 14.89
CA LEU A 207 8.63 -10.69 16.31
C LEU A 207 10.14 -10.76 16.55
N TYR A 208 10.56 -10.55 17.80
CA TYR A 208 11.93 -10.88 18.20
C TYR A 208 12.21 -12.38 17.97
N PRO A 209 13.43 -12.76 17.54
CA PRO A 209 13.73 -14.15 17.17
C PRO A 209 13.36 -15.20 18.23
N ALA A 210 13.58 -14.90 19.52
CA ALA A 210 13.22 -15.79 20.62
C ALA A 210 11.69 -15.99 20.74
N LEU A 211 10.93 -14.91 20.63
CA LEU A 211 9.46 -14.95 20.65
C LEU A 211 8.92 -15.67 19.43
N GLU A 212 9.47 -15.41 18.25
CA GLU A 212 9.04 -16.03 17.01
C GLU A 212 9.21 -17.56 17.04
N GLN A 213 10.37 -18.04 17.50
CA GLN A 213 10.63 -19.47 17.60
C GLN A 213 9.62 -20.20 18.48
N VAL A 214 9.11 -19.54 19.52
CA VAL A 214 8.10 -20.10 20.42
C VAL A 214 6.70 -19.94 19.81
N ALA A 215 6.35 -18.74 19.35
CA ALA A 215 5.05 -18.42 18.77
C ALA A 215 4.62 -19.40 17.68
N PHE A 216 5.50 -19.68 16.71
CA PHE A 216 5.20 -20.58 15.60
C PHE A 216 5.29 -22.07 15.96
N LYS A 217 5.65 -22.42 17.20
CA LYS A 217 5.56 -23.80 17.72
C LYS A 217 4.32 -24.03 18.58
N LEU A 218 3.59 -22.97 18.94
CA LEU A 218 2.38 -23.08 19.74
C LEU A 218 1.24 -23.61 18.87
N ASN A 219 0.48 -24.54 19.43
CA ASN A 219 -0.81 -24.94 18.89
C ASN A 219 -1.86 -23.87 19.20
N GLU A 220 -2.98 -23.93 18.50
CA GLU A 220 -4.15 -23.10 18.81
C GLU A 220 -4.58 -23.26 20.27
N SER A 221 -4.93 -22.15 20.90
CA SER A 221 -5.27 -22.00 22.33
C SER A 221 -4.15 -22.40 23.31
N GLN A 222 -2.90 -22.49 22.86
CA GLN A 222 -1.77 -22.84 23.72
C GLN A 222 -1.04 -21.61 24.26
N MET A 223 -0.63 -21.69 25.53
CA MET A 223 0.23 -20.72 26.21
C MET A 223 1.71 -21.14 26.13
N SER A 224 2.61 -20.17 26.06
CA SER A 224 4.05 -20.41 26.22
C SER A 224 4.48 -20.40 27.68
N ARG A 225 5.63 -21.02 27.95
CA ARG A 225 6.46 -20.65 29.11
C ARG A 225 6.97 -19.21 28.94
N PRO A 226 7.44 -18.54 30.01
CA PRO A 226 8.07 -17.23 29.89
C PRO A 226 9.23 -17.27 28.89
N VAL A 227 9.25 -16.33 27.96
CA VAL A 227 10.27 -16.21 26.92
C VAL A 227 10.96 -14.86 27.07
N GLU A 228 12.28 -14.89 27.11
CA GLU A 228 13.09 -13.68 27.22
C GLU A 228 13.28 -12.99 25.86
N SER A 229 13.20 -11.68 25.86
CA SER A 229 13.58 -10.81 24.74
C SER A 229 14.34 -9.60 25.27
N PRO A 230 14.95 -8.76 24.41
CA PRO A 230 15.60 -7.53 24.83
C PRO A 230 14.70 -6.54 25.59
N MET A 231 13.37 -6.70 25.50
CA MET A 231 12.43 -5.88 26.28
C MET A 231 12.16 -6.44 27.68
N GLY A 232 12.38 -7.74 27.89
CA GLY A 232 12.07 -8.46 29.12
C GLY A 232 11.39 -9.79 28.86
N LEU A 233 10.57 -10.24 29.80
CA LEU A 233 9.95 -11.56 29.77
C LEU A 233 8.52 -11.50 29.22
N HIS A 234 8.17 -12.47 28.38
CA HIS A 234 6.88 -12.55 27.67
C HIS A 234 6.20 -13.89 27.94
N ILE A 235 4.89 -13.87 28.18
CA ILE A 235 4.03 -15.04 28.00
C ILE A 235 3.22 -14.82 26.73
N LEU A 236 3.26 -15.78 25.81
CA LEU A 236 2.51 -15.76 24.55
C LEU A 236 1.31 -16.69 24.65
N CYS A 237 0.16 -16.24 24.13
CA CYS A 237 -1.02 -17.06 23.87
C CYS A 237 -1.24 -17.14 22.37
N CYS A 238 -1.33 -18.35 21.81
CA CYS A 238 -1.70 -18.55 20.42
C CYS A 238 -3.22 -18.69 20.32
N GLU A 239 -3.90 -17.67 19.81
CA GLU A 239 -5.35 -17.69 19.60
C GLU A 239 -5.74 -18.53 18.38
N ALA A 240 -4.93 -18.47 17.33
CA ALA A 240 -5.13 -19.25 16.11
C ALA A 240 -3.80 -19.50 15.40
N HIS A 241 -3.63 -20.73 14.89
CA HIS A 241 -2.48 -21.08 14.05
C HIS A 241 -2.96 -21.32 12.61
N HIS A 242 -2.48 -20.50 11.69
CA HIS A 242 -2.73 -20.64 10.25
C HIS A 242 -1.49 -21.24 9.57
N PRO A 243 -1.45 -22.56 9.30
CA PRO A 243 -0.30 -23.19 8.68
C PRO A 243 -0.05 -22.62 7.28
N SER A 244 1.18 -22.77 6.79
CA SER A 244 1.45 -22.47 5.39
C SER A 244 0.62 -23.40 4.50
N GLN A 245 0.00 -22.82 3.48
CA GLN A 245 -0.81 -23.59 2.54
C GLN A 245 -0.63 -23.07 1.13
N LYS A 246 -0.64 -23.99 0.17
CA LYS A 246 -0.73 -23.64 -1.24
C LYS A 246 -2.18 -23.24 -1.53
N LEU A 247 -2.36 -22.04 -2.05
CA LEU A 247 -3.66 -21.60 -2.53
C LEU A 247 -4.02 -22.46 -3.75
N SER A 248 -5.23 -22.99 -3.79
CA SER A 248 -5.68 -23.79 -4.93
C SER A 248 -5.85 -22.90 -6.16
N PHE A 249 -5.62 -23.44 -7.35
CA PHE A 249 -5.84 -22.73 -8.60
C PHE A 249 -7.23 -22.09 -8.67
N GLU A 250 -8.27 -22.83 -8.27
CA GLU A 250 -9.66 -22.35 -8.25
C GLU A 250 -9.83 -21.09 -7.38
N SER A 251 -9.20 -21.05 -6.20
CA SER A 251 -9.31 -19.91 -5.27
C SER A 251 -8.63 -18.64 -5.77
N ILE A 252 -7.61 -18.77 -6.63
CA ILE A 252 -6.82 -17.63 -7.12
C ILE A 252 -7.09 -17.30 -8.58
N ARG A 253 -7.85 -18.13 -9.30
CA ARG A 253 -8.00 -18.05 -10.75
C ARG A 253 -8.39 -16.66 -11.23
N ASP A 254 -9.41 -16.07 -10.59
CA ASP A 254 -9.94 -14.76 -10.99
C ASP A 254 -8.92 -13.64 -10.70
N LYS A 255 -8.22 -13.73 -9.57
CA LYS A 255 -7.14 -12.79 -9.23
C LYS A 255 -5.97 -12.90 -10.22
N LEU A 256 -5.62 -14.12 -10.60
CA LEU A 256 -4.57 -14.39 -11.56
C LEU A 256 -4.94 -13.91 -12.96
N PHE A 257 -6.20 -14.09 -13.37
CA PHE A 257 -6.73 -13.55 -14.62
C PHE A 257 -6.57 -12.03 -14.69
N GLU A 258 -7.04 -11.31 -13.67
CA GLU A 258 -6.92 -9.87 -13.60
C GLU A 258 -5.45 -9.41 -13.60
N GLN A 259 -4.58 -10.12 -12.88
CA GLN A 259 -3.15 -9.84 -12.86
C GLN A 259 -2.51 -9.98 -14.25
N LEU A 260 -2.75 -11.09 -14.94
CA LEU A 260 -2.17 -11.35 -16.26
C LEU A 260 -2.76 -10.41 -17.33
N LEU A 261 -4.07 -10.14 -17.29
CA LEU A 261 -4.72 -9.20 -18.19
C LEU A 261 -4.13 -7.80 -18.01
N THR A 262 -4.05 -7.32 -16.76
CA THR A 262 -3.45 -6.02 -16.43
C THR A 262 -1.98 -5.95 -16.87
N ALA A 263 -1.21 -7.03 -16.68
CA ALA A 263 0.18 -7.08 -17.10
C ALA A 263 0.32 -6.96 -18.63
N ARG A 264 -0.51 -7.69 -19.40
CA ARG A 264 -0.54 -7.61 -20.86
C ARG A 264 -0.95 -6.22 -21.36
N GLN A 265 -1.99 -5.63 -20.78
CA GLN A 265 -2.43 -4.26 -21.10
C GLN A 265 -1.29 -3.25 -20.89
N LYS A 266 -0.62 -3.31 -19.73
CA LYS A 266 0.55 -2.45 -19.44
C LYS A 266 1.69 -2.68 -20.43
N GLN A 267 1.94 -3.93 -20.81
CA GLN A 267 2.96 -4.25 -21.81
C GLN A 267 2.62 -3.68 -23.19
N ALA A 268 1.38 -3.86 -23.65
CA ALA A 268 0.90 -3.33 -24.92
C ALA A 268 1.00 -1.79 -24.97
N GLN A 269 0.55 -1.10 -23.91
CA GLN A 269 0.70 0.35 -23.77
C GLN A 269 2.17 0.78 -23.81
N ARG A 270 3.07 0.09 -23.10
CA ARG A 270 4.52 0.39 -23.13
C ARG A 270 5.12 0.22 -24.51
N GLN A 271 4.78 -0.85 -25.22
CA GLN A 271 5.25 -1.09 -26.58
C GLN A 271 4.73 -0.02 -27.56
N PHE A 272 3.46 0.34 -27.43
CA PHE A 272 2.84 1.41 -28.21
C PHE A 272 3.52 2.76 -27.98
N ILE A 273 3.71 3.15 -26.71
CA ILE A 273 4.41 4.39 -26.35
C ILE A 273 5.82 4.39 -26.94
N LYS A 274 6.56 3.27 -26.84
CA LYS A 274 7.90 3.16 -27.43
C LYS A 274 7.89 3.40 -28.94
N LYS A 275 6.92 2.83 -29.67
CA LYS A 275 6.75 3.01 -31.13
C LYS A 275 6.38 4.44 -31.51
N VAL A 276 5.64 5.14 -30.65
CA VAL A 276 5.18 6.52 -30.89
C VAL A 276 6.26 7.56 -30.56
N LEU A 277 7.24 7.17 -29.72
CA LEU A 277 8.40 7.98 -29.36
C LEU A 277 9.61 7.79 -30.28
N SER A 278 9.75 6.63 -30.92
CA SER A 278 10.75 6.39 -31.98
C SER A 278 10.45 7.22 -33.21
#